data_AF-A0A8C9LAR3-F1
#
_entry.id   AF-A0A8C9LAR3-F1
#
_cell.length_a   1.000
_cell.length_b   1.000
_cell.length_c   1.000
_cell.angle_alpha   90.00
_cell.angle_beta   90.00
_cell.angle_gamma   90.00
#
_symmetry.space_group_name_H-M   'P 1'
#
loop_
_entity.id
_entity.type
_entity.pdbx_description
1 polymer ?
#
loop_
_entity_poly.entity_id
_entity_poly.type
_entity_poly.pdbx_seq_one_letter_code
_entity_poly.pdbx_strand_id
1 'polypeptide(L)'
;MGNGLIPLVNRLQDAFAALGQSCLLDLPQIAVVGGQSAGKSSVLENCVSRDFLPRGSGIVTRRPLVLQLVTAKTEYAEFLHCKGRKFTDFDEVRQEIEVETDRITGVNKGISSIPINLRIYSPHVLSLTLIDLPGITKVPVGDQPPDIEQQIRDMIMQFISRENCLILAVTPANTDLANSDALKLAKEVDPQGLRTIGVITKLDLMDEGTDARDVLENKLLPLRRGYIGVVNRSQKDIDGKKDIKAALLAERKFFLSHPAYRHMADRMGTPYLQKVLNQVKPDSLWYETAFIVIDLH
;
A
#
# COMPACT_ATOMS: atom_id res chain seq x y z
N MET A 1 16.22 -6.54 -21.36
CA MET A 1 17.22 -5.73 -20.62
C MET A 1 16.66 -5.14 -19.30
N GLY A 2 15.61 -5.71 -18.68
CA GLY A 2 14.92 -5.07 -17.55
C GLY A 2 15.21 -5.60 -16.13
N ASN A 3 16.00 -6.68 -16.00
CA ASN A 3 16.14 -7.38 -14.72
C ASN A 3 17.28 -6.86 -13.82
N GLY A 4 18.17 -6.00 -14.32
CA GLY A 4 19.33 -5.46 -13.57
C GLY A 4 19.06 -4.15 -12.84
N LEU A 5 18.02 -3.41 -13.23
CA LEU A 5 17.75 -2.07 -12.74
C LEU A 5 17.11 -2.08 -11.35
N ILE A 6 16.11 -2.93 -11.12
CA ILE A 6 15.41 -3.05 -9.82
C ILE A 6 16.41 -3.35 -8.68
N PRO A 7 17.37 -4.28 -8.83
CA PRO A 7 18.42 -4.47 -7.83
C PRO A 7 19.33 -3.24 -7.62
N LEU A 8 19.61 -2.43 -8.66
CA LEU A 8 20.41 -1.20 -8.54
C LEU A 8 19.65 -0.11 -7.77
N VAL A 9 18.40 0.10 -8.15
CA VAL A 9 17.40 0.96 -7.51
C VAL A 9 17.28 0.64 -6.01
N ASN A 10 17.12 -0.64 -5.68
CA ASN A 10 17.02 -1.12 -4.30
C ASN A 10 18.30 -0.85 -3.51
N ARG A 11 19.49 -1.07 -4.11
CA ARG A 11 20.78 -0.77 -3.47
C ARG A 11 20.98 0.72 -3.19
N LEU A 12 20.50 1.59 -4.08
CA LEU A 12 20.55 3.03 -3.88
C LEU A 12 19.62 3.44 -2.74
N GLN A 13 18.37 2.96 -2.71
CA GLN A 13 17.46 3.24 -1.59
C GLN A 13 18.05 2.83 -0.23
N ASP A 14 18.72 1.68 -0.14
CA ASP A 14 19.40 1.26 1.09
C ASP A 14 20.52 2.19 1.51
N ALA A 15 21.33 2.65 0.55
CA ALA A 15 22.46 3.53 0.84
C ALA A 15 21.96 4.87 1.42
N PHE A 16 20.90 5.44 0.83
CA PHE A 16 20.31 6.68 1.33
C PHE A 16 19.61 6.50 2.67
N ALA A 17 18.86 5.40 2.86
CA ALA A 17 18.23 5.08 4.14
C ALA A 17 19.26 4.87 5.26
N ALA A 18 20.40 4.23 4.97
CA ALA A 18 21.49 4.06 5.93
C ALA A 18 22.19 5.37 6.30
N LEU A 19 22.18 6.36 5.41
CA LEU A 19 22.75 7.69 5.63
C LEU A 19 21.77 8.68 6.29
N GLY A 20 20.51 8.27 6.52
CA GLY A 20 19.46 9.17 7.01
C GLY A 20 19.14 10.31 6.05
N GLN A 21 19.52 10.18 4.77
CA GLN A 21 19.29 11.18 3.73
C GLN A 21 18.12 10.77 2.84
N SER A 22 17.32 11.74 2.42
CA SER A 22 16.34 11.52 1.37
C SER A 22 17.07 11.22 0.05
N CYS A 23 16.80 10.05 -0.52
CA CYS A 23 17.29 9.66 -1.82
C CYS A 23 16.82 10.68 -2.89
N LEU A 24 17.77 11.26 -3.61
CA LEU A 24 17.55 12.13 -4.79
C LEU A 24 17.16 11.33 -6.05
N LEU A 25 17.16 10.00 -5.98
CA LEU A 25 16.62 9.16 -7.05
C LEU A 25 15.12 9.05 -6.87
N ASP A 26 14.43 9.69 -7.80
CA ASP A 26 13.00 9.63 -7.94
C ASP A 26 12.56 8.30 -8.57
N LEU A 27 12.77 7.24 -7.80
CA LEU A 27 12.30 5.90 -8.13
C LEU A 27 10.79 5.83 -7.96
N PRO A 28 10.08 5.22 -8.90
CA PRO A 28 8.63 5.11 -8.80
C PRO A 28 8.24 4.25 -7.63
N GLN A 29 7.43 4.86 -6.79
CA GLN A 29 6.93 4.30 -5.56
C GLN A 29 5.41 4.36 -5.62
N ILE A 30 4.77 3.39 -4.98
CA ILE A 30 3.32 3.38 -4.83
C ILE A 30 3.02 3.68 -3.36
N ALA A 31 2.60 4.90 -3.05
CA ALA A 31 2.18 5.27 -1.71
C ALA A 31 0.73 4.86 -1.46
N VAL A 32 0.50 4.05 -0.42
CA VAL A 32 -0.84 3.62 -0.02
C VAL A 32 -1.39 4.60 0.99
N VAL A 33 -2.43 5.33 0.60
CA VAL A 33 -3.04 6.39 1.41
C VAL A 33 -4.48 6.04 1.71
N GLY A 34 -4.91 6.31 2.94
CA GLY A 34 -6.31 6.21 3.33
C GLY A 34 -6.51 6.25 4.83
N GLY A 35 -7.76 6.48 5.24
CA GLY A 35 -8.14 6.57 6.64
C GLY A 35 -7.75 5.34 7.45
N GLN A 36 -7.74 5.49 8.77
CA GLN A 36 -7.61 4.36 9.67
C GLN A 36 -8.70 3.31 9.35
N SER A 37 -8.33 2.04 9.33
CA SER A 37 -9.25 0.93 9.04
C SER A 37 -9.87 0.92 7.62
N ALA A 38 -9.36 1.72 6.68
CA ALA A 38 -9.77 1.67 5.27
C ALA A 38 -9.41 0.36 4.55
N GLY A 39 -8.60 -0.52 5.17
CA GLY A 39 -8.18 -1.80 4.59
C GLY A 39 -6.84 -1.76 3.86
N LYS A 40 -6.01 -0.74 4.07
CA LYS A 40 -4.66 -0.60 3.47
C LYS A 40 -3.80 -1.85 3.68
N SER A 41 -3.63 -2.26 4.94
CA SER A 41 -2.82 -3.43 5.30
C SER A 41 -3.36 -4.71 4.65
N SER A 42 -4.69 -4.89 4.63
CA SER A 42 -5.32 -6.03 3.94
C SER A 42 -5.04 -6.04 2.44
N VAL A 43 -5.07 -4.89 1.78
CA VAL A 43 -4.72 -4.77 0.35
C VAL A 43 -3.26 -5.17 0.13
N LEU A 44 -2.34 -4.70 0.97
CA LEU A 44 -0.92 -5.06 0.89
C LEU A 44 -0.68 -6.55 1.13
N GLU A 45 -1.28 -7.13 2.16
CA GLU A 45 -1.16 -8.56 2.49
C GLU A 45 -1.73 -9.46 1.40
N ASN A 46 -2.86 -9.06 0.79
CA ASN A 46 -3.42 -9.75 -0.36
C ASN A 46 -2.47 -9.67 -1.57
N CYS A 47 -1.81 -8.52 -1.78
CA CYS A 47 -0.79 -8.37 -2.82
C CYS A 47 0.45 -9.26 -2.59
N VAL A 48 0.83 -9.52 -1.33
CA VAL A 48 1.97 -10.39 -0.96
C VAL A 48 1.56 -11.86 -0.83
N SER A 49 0.27 -12.15 -0.67
CA SER A 49 -0.25 -13.47 -0.30
C SER A 49 0.30 -14.01 1.03
N ARG A 50 0.58 -13.13 2.00
CA ARG A 50 1.02 -13.46 3.35
C ARG A 50 0.47 -12.46 4.37
N ASP A 51 0.20 -12.92 5.58
CA ASP A 51 -0.12 -12.07 6.73
C ASP A 51 1.19 -11.69 7.44
N PHE A 52 1.61 -10.44 7.35
CA PHE A 52 2.89 -9.98 7.92
C PHE A 52 2.82 -8.59 8.53
N LEU A 53 1.73 -7.86 8.28
CA LEU A 53 1.56 -6.55 8.88
C LEU A 53 1.00 -6.70 10.29
N PRO A 54 1.38 -5.80 11.22
CA PRO A 54 0.79 -5.76 12.55
C PRO A 54 -0.74 -5.62 12.45
N ARG A 55 -1.46 -6.13 13.45
CA ARG A 55 -2.92 -5.99 13.56
C ARG A 55 -3.27 -5.57 14.98
N GLY A 56 -4.23 -4.66 15.13
CA GLY A 56 -4.67 -4.21 16.44
C GLY A 56 -5.67 -3.07 16.39
N SER A 57 -6.21 -2.70 17.55
CA SER A 57 -7.04 -1.52 17.72
C SER A 57 -6.18 -0.26 17.83
N GLY A 58 -6.54 0.80 17.10
CA GLY A 58 -5.80 2.07 17.08
C GLY A 58 -4.94 2.25 15.83
N ILE A 59 -3.95 3.15 15.88
CA ILE A 59 -2.99 3.33 14.78
C ILE A 59 -2.00 2.17 14.82
N VAL A 60 -2.17 1.26 13.87
CA VAL A 60 -1.33 0.06 13.73
C VAL A 60 -0.01 0.40 13.02
N THR A 61 -0.10 1.09 11.88
CA THR A 61 1.06 1.61 11.14
C THR A 61 1.44 2.98 11.71
N ARG A 62 2.46 3.05 12.57
CA ARG A 62 2.97 4.30 13.19
C ARG A 62 4.22 4.86 12.51
N ARG A 63 4.82 4.12 11.59
CA ARG A 63 5.98 4.48 10.77
C ARG A 63 5.70 4.11 9.32
N PRO A 64 6.21 4.85 8.33
CA PRO A 64 6.16 4.42 6.94
C PRO A 64 6.83 3.04 6.78
N LEU A 65 6.17 2.10 6.12
CA LEU A 65 6.77 0.82 5.76
C LEU A 65 7.07 0.82 4.26
N VAL A 66 8.34 0.90 3.91
CA VAL A 66 8.81 0.74 2.54
C VAL A 66 8.95 -0.75 2.27
N LEU A 67 7.96 -1.29 1.56
CA LEU A 67 7.83 -2.70 1.21
C LEU A 67 8.32 -2.94 -0.22
N GLN A 68 9.47 -3.58 -0.34
CA GLN A 68 10.04 -4.00 -1.62
C GLN A 68 9.73 -5.47 -1.86
N LEU A 69 8.84 -5.76 -2.81
CA LEU A 69 8.61 -7.12 -3.28
C LEU A 69 9.59 -7.44 -4.40
N VAL A 70 10.20 -8.62 -4.33
CA VAL A 70 11.18 -9.09 -5.31
C VAL A 70 10.80 -10.51 -5.72
N THR A 71 10.54 -10.70 -7.01
CA THR A 71 10.32 -12.05 -7.53
C THR A 71 11.60 -12.88 -7.39
N ALA A 72 11.53 -13.99 -6.64
CA ALA A 72 12.67 -14.86 -6.37
C ALA A 72 12.23 -16.34 -6.31
N LYS A 73 13.19 -17.27 -6.41
CA LYS A 73 12.88 -18.72 -6.30
C LYS A 73 12.55 -19.16 -4.88
N THR A 74 13.13 -18.49 -3.89
CA THR A 74 13.00 -18.81 -2.46
C THR A 74 12.21 -17.71 -1.76
N GLU A 75 11.32 -18.11 -0.86
CA GLU A 75 10.53 -17.16 -0.08
C GLU A 75 11.22 -16.83 1.25
N TYR A 76 11.51 -15.54 1.46
CA TYR A 76 12.05 -15.02 2.71
C TYR A 76 11.94 -13.49 2.76
N ALA A 77 12.07 -12.91 3.95
CA ALA A 77 12.10 -11.48 4.17
C ALA A 77 13.43 -11.01 4.78
N GLU A 78 13.82 -9.77 4.49
CA GLU A 78 15.00 -9.11 5.05
C GLU A 78 14.65 -7.67 5.44
N PHE A 79 15.03 -7.28 6.64
CA PHE A 79 14.95 -5.89 7.08
C PHE A 79 16.30 -5.19 6.89
N LEU A 80 16.27 -3.93 6.46
CA LEU A 80 17.50 -3.15 6.30
C LEU A 80 18.26 -2.95 7.62
N HIS A 81 17.54 -2.82 8.75
CA HIS A 81 18.13 -2.69 10.07
C HIS A 81 18.64 -4.01 10.66
N CYS A 82 18.21 -5.17 10.12
CA CYS A 82 18.69 -6.50 10.51
C CYS A 82 19.59 -7.13 9.42
N LYS A 83 20.68 -6.44 9.06
CA LYS A 83 21.56 -6.87 7.96
C LYS A 83 22.01 -8.33 8.10
N GLY A 84 21.74 -9.13 7.06
CA GLY A 84 22.14 -10.54 6.97
C GLY A 84 21.18 -11.54 7.61
N ARG A 85 20.17 -11.11 8.37
CA ARG A 85 19.14 -12.00 8.91
C ARG A 85 18.03 -12.21 7.88
N LYS A 86 17.77 -13.49 7.55
CA LYS A 86 16.66 -13.91 6.70
C LYS A 86 15.52 -14.42 7.56
N PHE A 87 14.36 -13.81 7.43
CA PHE A 87 13.13 -14.21 8.09
C PHE A 87 12.37 -15.15 7.15
N THR A 88 12.06 -16.36 7.61
CA THR A 88 11.25 -17.33 6.85
C THR A 88 9.86 -17.51 7.44
N ASP A 89 9.70 -17.17 8.72
CA ASP A 89 8.42 -17.06 9.39
C ASP A 89 7.91 -15.60 9.31
N PHE A 90 6.73 -15.41 8.72
CA PHE A 90 6.10 -14.10 8.58
C PHE A 90 5.46 -13.62 9.89
N ASP A 91 5.26 -14.50 10.88
CA ASP A 91 4.91 -14.08 12.23
C ASP A 91 6.11 -13.38 12.91
N GLU A 92 7.35 -13.84 12.67
CA GLU A 92 8.55 -13.10 13.11
C GLU A 92 8.71 -11.77 12.38
N VAL A 93 8.37 -11.71 11.08
CA VAL A 93 8.38 -10.43 10.32
C VAL A 93 7.42 -9.43 10.96
N ARG A 94 6.22 -9.89 11.35
CA ARG A 94 5.23 -9.04 12.03
C ARG A 94 5.75 -8.52 13.36
N GLN A 95 6.29 -9.41 14.19
CA GLN A 95 6.85 -9.06 15.50
C GLN A 95 8.01 -8.07 15.35
N GLU A 96 8.88 -8.26 14.36
CA GLU A 96 10.00 -7.36 14.09
C GLU A 96 9.52 -5.94 13.70
N ILE A 97 8.45 -5.82 12.91
CA ILE A 97 7.84 -4.51 12.60
C ILE A 97 7.34 -3.83 13.87
N GLU A 98 6.69 -4.56 14.77
CA GLU A 98 6.16 -4.03 16.04
C GLU A 98 7.31 -3.57 16.95
N VAL A 99 8.32 -4.43 17.15
CA VAL A 99 9.49 -4.13 17.97
C VAL A 99 10.25 -2.91 17.45
N GLU A 100 10.51 -2.86 16.14
CA GLU A 100 11.25 -1.76 15.53
C GLU A 100 10.42 -0.45 15.55
N THR A 101 9.09 -0.55 15.50
CA THR A 101 8.21 0.61 15.69
C THR A 101 8.32 1.14 17.12
N ASP A 102 8.12 0.28 18.11
CA ASP A 102 8.17 0.65 19.53
C ASP A 102 9.53 1.18 19.97
N ARG A 103 10.62 0.66 19.39
CA ARG A 103 11.98 1.15 19.64
C ARG A 103 12.15 2.64 19.32
N ILE A 104 11.47 3.14 18.28
CA ILE A 104 11.61 4.52 17.82
C ILE A 104 10.51 5.43 18.36
N THR A 105 9.26 4.97 18.35
CA THR A 105 8.12 5.81 18.76
C THR A 105 7.83 5.75 20.26
N GLY A 106 8.49 4.83 20.98
CA GLY A 106 8.11 4.46 22.33
C GLY A 106 6.73 3.81 22.39
N VAL A 107 6.26 3.57 23.62
CA VAL A 107 4.97 2.92 23.91
C VAL A 107 3.80 3.91 23.83
N ASN A 108 4.07 5.22 23.84
CA ASN A 108 3.07 6.30 23.91
C ASN A 108 2.31 6.55 22.59
N LYS A 109 2.19 5.54 21.72
CA LYS A 109 1.44 5.60 20.45
C LYS A 109 1.81 6.76 19.49
N GLY A 110 3.01 7.34 19.65
CA GLY A 110 3.54 8.36 18.75
C GLY A 110 3.81 7.81 17.34
N ILE A 111 4.04 8.72 16.39
CA ILE A 111 4.43 8.37 15.02
C ILE A 111 5.84 8.84 14.72
N SER A 112 6.48 8.27 13.71
CA SER A 112 7.78 8.73 13.22
C SER A 112 7.85 8.63 11.71
N SER A 113 8.43 9.66 11.07
CA SER A 113 8.64 9.69 9.62
C SER A 113 9.79 8.80 9.16
N ILE A 114 10.57 8.22 10.08
CA ILE A 114 11.69 7.33 9.75
C ILE A 114 11.12 5.98 9.26
N PRO A 115 11.35 5.61 7.98
CA PRO A 115 10.75 4.40 7.42
C PRO A 115 11.35 3.11 7.99
N ILE A 116 10.55 2.05 8.01
CA ILE A 116 11.03 0.67 8.13
C ILE A 116 11.17 0.13 6.70
N ASN A 117 12.36 -0.36 6.34
CA ASN A 117 12.61 -0.92 5.01
C ASN A 117 12.58 -2.45 5.09
N LEU A 118 11.57 -3.03 4.43
CA LEU A 118 11.31 -4.46 4.40
C LEU A 118 11.36 -4.97 2.96
N ARG A 119 12.19 -5.97 2.71
CA ARG A 119 12.21 -6.73 1.46
C ARG A 119 11.55 -8.07 1.64
N ILE A 120 10.68 -8.43 0.71
CA ILE A 120 10.12 -9.78 0.62
C ILE A 120 10.50 -10.37 -0.73
N TYR A 121 11.24 -11.46 -0.68
CA TYR A 121 11.56 -12.30 -1.81
C TYR A 121 10.51 -13.41 -1.88
N SER A 122 9.83 -13.61 -3.01
CA SER A 122 8.85 -14.71 -3.15
C SER A 122 8.62 -15.05 -4.62
N PRO A 123 8.34 -16.33 -4.97
CA PRO A 123 7.95 -16.70 -6.34
C PRO A 123 6.52 -16.28 -6.68
N HIS A 124 5.74 -15.85 -5.68
CA HIS A 124 4.32 -15.53 -5.81
C HIS A 124 4.03 -14.04 -5.95
N VAL A 125 5.06 -13.20 -5.84
CA VAL A 125 4.93 -11.73 -5.93
C VAL A 125 5.56 -11.21 -7.20
N LEU A 126 5.01 -10.11 -7.70
CA LEU A 126 5.63 -9.32 -8.76
C LEU A 126 6.63 -8.35 -8.13
N SER A 127 7.72 -8.02 -8.83
CA SER A 127 8.68 -7.04 -8.31
C SER A 127 8.09 -5.63 -8.35
N LEU A 128 7.84 -5.04 -7.17
CA LEU A 128 7.20 -3.74 -6.97
C LEU A 128 7.52 -3.17 -5.58
N THR A 129 7.51 -1.83 -5.47
CA THR A 129 7.77 -1.11 -4.22
C THR A 129 6.52 -0.37 -3.78
N LEU A 130 6.01 -0.74 -2.61
CA LEU A 130 4.84 -0.17 -1.96
C LEU A 130 5.29 0.58 -0.70
N ILE A 131 4.65 1.70 -0.39
CA ILE A 131 4.88 2.43 0.84
C ILE A 131 3.57 2.43 1.62
N ASP A 132 3.50 1.66 2.70
CA ASP A 132 2.38 1.75 3.64
C ASP A 132 2.59 2.97 4.52
N LEU A 133 1.59 3.86 4.55
CA LEU A 133 1.62 5.07 5.36
C LEU A 133 0.61 4.97 6.51
N PRO A 134 0.88 5.64 7.65
CA PRO A 134 -0.09 5.71 8.74
C PRO A 134 -1.47 6.13 8.26
N GLY A 135 -2.50 5.49 8.82
CA GLY A 135 -3.88 5.83 8.51
C GLY A 135 -4.29 7.15 9.16
N ILE A 136 -4.96 8.01 8.39
CA ILE A 136 -5.47 9.29 8.90
C ILE A 136 -6.51 9.01 9.99
N THR A 137 -6.34 9.65 11.14
CA THR A 137 -7.32 9.69 12.23
C THR A 137 -7.70 11.13 12.51
N LYS A 138 -8.99 11.38 12.76
CA LYS A 138 -9.54 12.71 13.06
C LYS A 138 -9.59 13.02 14.56
N VAL A 139 -9.51 11.98 15.39
CA VAL A 139 -9.60 12.10 16.84
C VAL A 139 -8.42 11.36 17.47
N PRO A 140 -7.59 12.04 18.27
CA PRO A 140 -6.52 11.37 18.99
C PRO A 140 -7.10 10.38 20.00
N VAL A 141 -6.50 9.20 20.10
CA VAL A 141 -6.93 8.14 21.04
C VAL A 141 -5.78 7.70 21.94
N GLY A 142 -6.06 7.55 23.24
CA GLY A 142 -5.05 7.22 24.24
C GLY A 142 -4.03 8.35 24.39
N ASP A 143 -2.74 8.01 24.37
CA ASP A 143 -1.64 8.96 24.59
C ASP A 143 -1.18 9.70 23.32
N GLN A 144 -2.00 9.68 22.27
CA GLN A 144 -1.69 10.38 21.03
C GLN A 144 -1.71 11.90 21.23
N PRO A 145 -0.77 12.63 20.61
CA PRO A 145 -0.75 14.07 20.72
C PRO A 145 -1.95 14.70 20.00
N PRO A 146 -2.42 15.89 20.42
CA PRO A 146 -3.62 16.51 19.86
C PRO A 146 -3.48 16.89 18.38
N ASP A 147 -2.25 17.05 17.89
CA ASP A 147 -1.89 17.37 16.51
C ASP A 147 -1.57 16.13 15.65
N ILE A 148 -1.90 14.92 16.13
CA ILE A 148 -1.60 13.66 15.43
C ILE A 148 -2.14 13.61 14.00
N GLU A 149 -3.31 14.18 13.74
CA GLU A 149 -3.90 14.28 12.40
C GLU A 149 -2.96 15.04 11.46
N GLN A 150 -2.47 16.20 11.91
CA GLN A 150 -1.57 17.05 11.13
C GLN A 150 -0.23 16.35 10.91
N GLN A 151 0.33 15.70 11.93
CA GLN A 151 1.60 14.96 11.79
C GLN A 151 1.50 13.82 10.77
N ILE A 152 0.40 13.06 10.78
CA ILE A 152 0.15 11.98 9.80
C ILE A 152 0.00 12.58 8.40
N ARG A 153 -0.77 13.66 8.27
CA ARG A 153 -0.96 14.36 7.00
C ARG A 153 0.37 14.85 6.44
N ASP A 154 1.19 15.54 7.23
CA ASP A 154 2.50 16.06 6.80
C ASP A 154 3.42 14.91 6.38
N MET A 155 3.41 13.81 7.12
CA MET A 155 4.16 12.60 6.76
C MET A 155 3.69 12.04 5.41
N ILE A 156 2.39 11.91 5.17
CA ILE A 156 1.86 11.43 3.88
C ILE A 156 2.28 12.37 2.75
N MET A 157 2.17 13.68 2.96
CA MET A 157 2.51 14.70 1.96
C MET A 157 3.99 14.64 1.55
N GLN A 158 4.91 14.22 2.43
CA GLN A 158 6.33 14.02 2.07
C GLN A 158 6.55 12.93 1.00
N PHE A 159 5.63 11.96 0.90
CA PHE A 159 5.68 10.90 -0.10
C PHE A 159 4.85 11.23 -1.34
N ILE A 160 3.60 11.67 -1.17
CA ILE A 160 2.68 11.84 -2.30
C ILE A 160 2.88 13.12 -3.11
N SER A 161 3.59 14.11 -2.56
CA SER A 161 3.94 15.35 -3.30
C SER A 161 4.97 15.13 -4.41
N ARG A 162 5.63 13.97 -4.45
CA ARG A 162 6.59 13.65 -5.50
C ARG A 162 5.86 13.22 -6.77
N GLU A 163 6.23 13.79 -7.92
CA GLU A 163 5.53 13.58 -9.20
C GLU A 163 5.60 12.13 -9.71
N ASN A 164 6.69 11.45 -9.41
CA ASN A 164 6.93 10.04 -9.71
C ASN A 164 6.24 9.05 -8.74
N CYS A 165 5.58 9.56 -7.69
CA CYS A 165 4.88 8.74 -6.71
C CYS A 165 3.46 8.47 -7.19
N LEU A 166 3.15 7.20 -7.42
CA LEU A 166 1.80 6.74 -7.68
C LEU A 166 1.02 6.70 -6.37
N ILE A 167 -0.20 7.24 -6.37
CA ILE A 167 -1.05 7.28 -5.18
C ILE A 167 -2.08 6.15 -5.29
N LEU A 168 -2.01 5.20 -4.35
CA LEU A 168 -3.05 4.19 -4.17
C LEU A 168 -4.03 4.67 -3.10
N ALA A 169 -5.11 5.33 -3.52
CA ALA A 169 -6.10 5.93 -2.64
C ALA A 169 -7.15 4.89 -2.20
N VAL A 170 -6.97 4.33 -1.01
CA VAL A 170 -7.82 3.28 -0.44
C VAL A 170 -8.99 3.90 0.33
N THR A 171 -10.20 3.64 -0.15
CA THR A 171 -11.46 4.12 0.47
C THR A 171 -12.41 2.95 0.72
N PRO A 172 -13.01 2.83 1.91
CA PRO A 172 -14.02 1.80 2.14
C PRO A 172 -15.38 2.20 1.52
N ALA A 173 -16.07 1.24 0.92
CA ALA A 173 -17.32 1.44 0.20
C ALA A 173 -18.51 1.80 1.11
N ASN A 174 -18.44 1.41 2.38
CA ASN A 174 -19.47 1.70 3.38
C ASN A 174 -19.37 3.13 3.97
N THR A 175 -18.60 4.00 3.31
CA THR A 175 -18.51 5.43 3.65
C THR A 175 -18.70 6.24 2.38
N ASP A 176 -19.25 7.45 2.50
CA ASP A 176 -19.40 8.35 1.36
C ASP A 176 -18.01 8.72 0.78
N LEU A 177 -17.83 8.46 -0.51
CA LEU A 177 -16.61 8.76 -1.24
C LEU A 177 -16.22 10.23 -1.18
N ALA A 178 -17.21 11.15 -1.10
CA ALA A 178 -16.96 12.58 -0.98
C ALA A 178 -16.21 12.95 0.30
N ASN A 179 -16.29 12.11 1.33
CA ASN A 179 -15.61 12.27 2.61
C ASN A 179 -14.30 11.47 2.71
N SER A 180 -13.83 10.90 1.60
CA SER A 180 -12.58 10.13 1.58
C SER A 180 -11.37 11.03 1.79
N ASP A 181 -10.72 10.88 2.94
CA ASP A 181 -9.47 11.57 3.25
C ASP A 181 -8.37 11.19 2.24
N ALA A 182 -8.40 9.96 1.71
CA ALA A 182 -7.45 9.48 0.69
C ALA A 182 -7.54 10.29 -0.61
N LEU A 183 -8.77 10.45 -1.12
CA LEU A 183 -9.02 11.18 -2.36
C LEU A 183 -8.86 12.68 -2.19
N LYS A 184 -9.18 13.22 -1.00
CA LYS A 184 -8.92 14.62 -0.67
C LYS A 184 -7.43 14.93 -0.76
N LEU A 185 -6.59 14.15 -0.08
CA LEU A 185 -5.12 14.32 -0.16
C LEU A 185 -4.59 14.11 -1.58
N ALA A 186 -5.08 13.09 -2.29
CA ALA A 186 -4.65 12.85 -3.66
C ALA A 186 -4.97 14.05 -4.58
N LYS A 187 -6.16 14.66 -4.47
CA LYS A 187 -6.53 15.84 -5.27
C LYS A 187 -5.68 17.08 -4.98
N GLU A 188 -5.11 17.21 -3.78
CA GLU A 188 -4.24 18.34 -3.45
C GLU A 188 -2.91 18.30 -4.22
N VAL A 189 -2.40 17.10 -4.52
CA VAL A 189 -1.11 16.88 -5.20
C VAL A 189 -1.22 16.33 -6.62
N ASP A 190 -2.39 15.82 -7.00
CA ASP A 190 -2.74 15.29 -8.32
C ASP A 190 -4.17 15.75 -8.71
N PRO A 191 -4.41 17.06 -8.96
CA PRO A 191 -5.76 17.58 -9.23
C PRO A 191 -6.42 16.99 -10.48
N GLN A 192 -5.60 16.54 -11.45
CA GLN A 192 -6.05 15.94 -12.71
C GLN A 192 -6.25 14.41 -12.59
N GLY A 193 -5.89 13.80 -11.46
CA GLY A 193 -6.03 12.36 -11.22
C GLY A 193 -5.20 11.49 -12.18
N LEU A 194 -4.01 11.97 -12.59
CA LEU A 194 -3.13 11.30 -13.56
C LEU A 194 -2.37 10.12 -12.96
N ARG A 195 -1.98 10.24 -11.69
CA ARG A 195 -1.15 9.29 -10.95
C ARG A 195 -1.85 8.71 -9.72
N THR A 196 -3.15 8.92 -9.61
CA THR A 196 -3.99 8.34 -8.55
C THR A 196 -4.78 7.14 -9.07
N ILE A 197 -4.71 6.03 -8.35
CA ILE A 197 -5.56 4.84 -8.53
C ILE A 197 -6.48 4.75 -7.32
N GLY A 198 -7.79 4.72 -7.56
CA GLY A 198 -8.76 4.50 -6.49
C GLY A 198 -8.91 3.01 -6.17
N VAL A 199 -8.85 2.64 -4.90
CA VAL A 199 -9.15 1.27 -4.44
C VAL A 199 -10.35 1.34 -3.51
N ILE A 200 -11.42 0.63 -3.86
CA ILE A 200 -12.65 0.57 -3.08
C ILE A 200 -12.69 -0.75 -2.32
N THR A 201 -12.57 -0.70 -0.99
CA THR A 201 -12.60 -1.88 -0.11
C THR A 201 -13.98 -2.06 0.52
N LYS A 202 -14.22 -3.18 1.22
CA LYS A 202 -15.45 -3.41 2.02
C LYS A 202 -16.76 -3.30 1.22
N LEU A 203 -16.73 -3.66 -0.06
CA LEU A 203 -17.93 -3.67 -0.92
C LEU A 203 -18.99 -4.67 -0.44
N ASP A 204 -18.56 -5.70 0.28
CA ASP A 204 -19.39 -6.71 0.93
C ASP A 204 -20.10 -6.23 2.20
N LEU A 205 -19.71 -5.06 2.72
CA LEU A 205 -20.26 -4.45 3.94
C LEU A 205 -21.12 -3.21 3.65
N MET A 206 -21.52 -3.00 2.39
CA MET A 206 -22.45 -1.94 2.03
C MET A 206 -23.87 -2.29 2.48
N ASP A 207 -24.66 -1.27 2.80
CA ASP A 207 -26.05 -1.44 3.22
C ASP A 207 -26.88 -2.04 2.08
N GLU A 208 -27.82 -2.93 2.42
CA GLU A 208 -28.71 -3.54 1.43
C GLU A 208 -29.48 -2.46 0.65
N GLY A 209 -29.49 -2.60 -0.67
CA GLY A 209 -30.09 -1.61 -1.57
C GLY A 209 -29.15 -0.48 -2.00
N THR A 210 -27.91 -0.45 -1.52
CA THR A 210 -26.86 0.48 -1.99
C THR A 210 -25.76 -0.26 -2.75
N ASP A 211 -25.07 0.45 -3.64
CA ASP A 211 -23.89 -0.06 -4.33
C ASP A 211 -22.91 1.08 -4.67
N ALA A 212 -21.68 0.71 -5.01
CA ALA A 212 -20.62 1.64 -5.41
C ALA A 212 -20.43 1.66 -6.94
N ARG A 213 -21.47 1.34 -7.72
CA ARG A 213 -21.36 1.16 -9.18
C ARG A 213 -20.85 2.42 -9.87
N ASP A 214 -21.41 3.59 -9.56
CA ASP A 214 -21.00 4.85 -10.19
C ASP A 214 -19.56 5.24 -9.85
N VAL A 215 -19.06 4.81 -8.69
CA VAL A 215 -17.65 4.97 -8.31
C VAL A 215 -16.77 4.05 -9.15
N LEU A 216 -17.10 2.76 -9.20
CA LEU A 216 -16.33 1.75 -9.92
C LEU A 216 -16.38 1.93 -11.45
N GLU A 217 -17.46 2.52 -11.98
CA GLU A 217 -17.58 2.94 -13.38
C GLU A 217 -16.91 4.29 -13.67
N ASN A 218 -16.24 4.88 -12.67
CA ASN A 218 -15.47 6.13 -12.80
C ASN A 218 -16.32 7.36 -13.17
N LYS A 219 -17.59 7.38 -12.76
CA LYS A 219 -18.56 8.45 -13.08
C LYS A 219 -18.64 9.53 -12.00
N LEU A 220 -18.61 9.13 -10.73
CA LEU A 220 -18.84 10.06 -9.61
C LEU A 220 -17.66 11.01 -9.37
N LEU A 221 -16.45 10.47 -9.24
CA LEU A 221 -15.21 11.24 -9.07
C LEU A 221 -14.17 10.66 -10.04
N PRO A 222 -14.10 11.14 -11.29
CA PRO A 222 -13.26 10.52 -12.30
C PRO A 222 -11.76 10.59 -11.97
N LEU A 223 -11.07 9.46 -12.08
CA LEU A 223 -9.61 9.33 -12.06
C LEU A 223 -9.13 8.78 -13.41
N ARG A 224 -8.00 9.25 -13.93
CA ARG A 224 -7.50 8.78 -15.24
C ARG A 224 -7.16 7.29 -15.23
N ARG A 225 -6.77 6.75 -14.08
CA ARG A 225 -6.48 5.32 -13.86
C ARG A 225 -7.66 4.53 -13.30
N GLY A 226 -8.80 5.19 -13.06
CA GLY A 226 -10.04 4.58 -12.61
C GLY A 226 -9.99 4.03 -11.17
N TYR A 227 -10.97 3.17 -10.89
CA TYR A 227 -11.17 2.54 -9.60
C TYR A 227 -11.14 1.02 -9.71
N ILE A 228 -10.65 0.36 -8.67
CA ILE A 228 -10.63 -1.10 -8.55
C ILE A 228 -11.26 -1.47 -7.21
N GLY A 229 -12.36 -2.22 -7.28
CA GLY A 229 -13.01 -2.80 -6.11
C GLY A 229 -12.27 -4.05 -5.63
N VAL A 230 -12.11 -4.20 -4.32
CA VAL A 230 -11.52 -5.38 -3.68
C VAL A 230 -12.35 -5.82 -2.47
N VAL A 231 -12.41 -7.13 -2.24
CA VAL A 231 -13.08 -7.72 -1.07
C VAL A 231 -12.04 -8.50 -0.28
N ASN A 232 -11.72 -7.98 0.90
CA ASN A 232 -10.68 -8.52 1.77
C ASN A 232 -11.26 -9.54 2.76
N ARG A 233 -10.39 -10.32 3.41
CA ARG A 233 -10.79 -11.14 4.56
C ARG A 233 -11.36 -10.25 5.67
N SER A 234 -12.49 -10.66 6.24
CA SER A 234 -13.04 -10.04 7.45
C SER A 234 -12.17 -10.34 8.67
N GLN A 235 -12.38 -9.63 9.79
CA GLN A 235 -11.67 -9.94 11.04
C GLN A 235 -11.93 -11.40 11.48
N LYS A 236 -13.17 -11.88 11.33
CA LYS A 236 -13.54 -13.28 11.61
C LYS A 236 -12.78 -14.27 10.72
N ASP A 237 -12.61 -13.94 9.44
CA ASP A 237 -11.82 -14.76 8.52
C ASP A 237 -10.34 -14.81 8.91
N ILE A 238 -9.79 -13.69 9.39
CA ILE A 238 -8.40 -13.58 9.86
C ILE A 238 -8.21 -14.41 11.13
N ASP A 239 -9.09 -14.24 12.12
CA ASP A 239 -9.04 -14.98 13.38
C ASP A 239 -9.21 -16.49 13.14
N GLY A 240 -10.05 -16.85 12.16
CA GLY A 240 -10.23 -18.22 11.68
C GLY A 240 -9.13 -18.73 10.75
N LYS A 241 -8.04 -17.97 10.53
CA LYS A 241 -6.92 -18.30 9.63
C LYS A 241 -7.36 -18.75 8.23
N LYS A 242 -8.39 -18.10 7.69
CA LYS A 242 -8.88 -18.38 6.33
C LYS A 242 -7.75 -18.17 5.33
N ASP A 243 -7.53 -19.21 4.54
CA ASP A 243 -6.51 -19.21 3.50
C ASP A 243 -6.74 -18.10 2.47
N ILE A 244 -5.64 -17.52 1.98
CA ILE A 244 -5.68 -16.39 1.04
C ILE A 244 -6.24 -16.84 -0.31
N LYS A 245 -5.96 -18.06 -0.78
CA LYS A 245 -6.55 -18.55 -2.05
C LYS A 245 -8.06 -18.70 -1.91
N ALA A 246 -8.54 -19.19 -0.76
CA ALA A 246 -9.96 -19.24 -0.47
C ALA A 246 -10.59 -17.83 -0.43
N ALA A 247 -9.88 -16.82 0.08
CA ALA A 247 -10.33 -15.43 0.05
C ALA A 247 -10.42 -14.87 -1.38
N LEU A 248 -9.42 -15.11 -2.24
CA LEU A 248 -9.43 -14.69 -3.64
C LEU A 248 -10.56 -15.35 -4.44
N LEU A 249 -10.86 -16.63 -4.18
CA LEU A 249 -12.00 -17.32 -4.78
C LEU A 249 -13.34 -16.72 -4.32
N ALA A 250 -13.46 -16.38 -3.03
CA ALA A 250 -14.63 -15.72 -2.48
C ALA A 250 -14.83 -14.31 -3.08
N GLU A 251 -13.75 -13.53 -3.22
CA GLU A 251 -13.76 -12.23 -3.88
C GLU A 251 -14.22 -12.34 -5.34
N ARG A 252 -13.65 -13.29 -6.10
CA ARG A 252 -14.07 -13.51 -7.49
C ARG A 252 -15.55 -13.92 -7.58
N LYS A 253 -16.01 -14.78 -6.67
CA LYS A 253 -17.42 -15.17 -6.60
C LYS A 253 -18.31 -13.97 -6.32
N PHE A 254 -17.94 -13.09 -5.36
CA PHE A 254 -18.67 -11.87 -5.03
C PHE A 254 -18.91 -11.01 -6.27
N PHE A 255 -17.86 -10.67 -7.02
CA PHE A 255 -18.00 -9.83 -8.22
C PHE A 255 -18.81 -10.51 -9.33
N LEU A 256 -18.70 -11.83 -9.50
CA LEU A 256 -19.48 -12.56 -10.50
C LEU A 256 -20.96 -12.71 -10.13
N SER A 257 -21.30 -12.77 -8.83
CA SER A 257 -22.67 -12.92 -8.36
C SER A 257 -23.40 -11.59 -8.14
N HIS A 258 -22.68 -10.50 -7.87
CA HIS A 258 -23.30 -9.22 -7.51
C HIS A 258 -23.95 -8.55 -8.73
N PRO A 259 -25.28 -8.28 -8.73
CA PRO A 259 -25.99 -7.73 -9.90
C PRO A 259 -25.40 -6.42 -10.42
N ALA A 260 -24.95 -5.53 -9.53
CA ALA A 260 -24.38 -4.24 -9.89
C ALA A 260 -22.95 -4.30 -10.44
N TYR A 261 -22.20 -5.39 -10.19
CA TYR A 261 -20.76 -5.47 -10.51
C TYR A 261 -20.40 -6.57 -11.51
N ARG A 262 -21.31 -7.50 -11.80
CA ARG A 262 -21.05 -8.67 -12.66
C ARG A 262 -20.48 -8.31 -14.02
N HIS A 263 -20.95 -7.25 -14.67
CA HIS A 263 -20.46 -6.83 -15.99
C HIS A 263 -19.03 -6.28 -15.97
N MET A 264 -18.53 -5.89 -14.79
CA MET A 264 -17.18 -5.35 -14.60
C MET A 264 -16.25 -6.29 -13.82
N ALA A 265 -16.68 -7.51 -13.50
CA ALA A 265 -15.96 -8.45 -12.64
C ALA A 265 -14.52 -8.76 -13.10
N ASP A 266 -14.23 -8.69 -14.40
CA ASP A 266 -12.88 -8.92 -14.96
C ASP A 266 -11.90 -7.76 -14.74
N ARG A 267 -12.43 -6.59 -14.34
CA ARG A 267 -11.65 -5.39 -13.98
C ARG A 267 -11.68 -5.10 -12.48
N MET A 268 -12.04 -6.10 -11.68
CA MET A 268 -12.19 -6.00 -10.23
C MET A 268 -11.38 -7.10 -9.53
N GLY A 269 -11.19 -6.92 -8.23
CA GLY A 269 -10.51 -7.85 -7.34
C GLY A 269 -9.01 -7.66 -7.25
N THR A 270 -8.43 -8.27 -6.23
CA THR A 270 -7.01 -8.24 -5.91
C THR A 270 -6.11 -8.67 -7.10
N PRO A 271 -6.43 -9.74 -7.86
CA PRO A 271 -5.58 -10.14 -8.98
C PRO A 271 -5.51 -9.09 -10.09
N TYR A 272 -6.62 -8.38 -10.34
CA TYR A 272 -6.65 -7.28 -11.30
C TYR A 272 -5.87 -6.08 -10.77
N LEU A 273 -6.01 -5.75 -9.48
CA LEU A 273 -5.21 -4.70 -8.84
C LEU A 273 -3.71 -4.96 -8.98
N GLN A 274 -3.22 -6.17 -8.64
CA GLN A 274 -1.82 -6.55 -8.80
C GLN A 274 -1.34 -6.38 -10.25
N LYS A 275 -2.17 -6.79 -11.23
CA LYS A 275 -1.87 -6.63 -12.65
C LYS A 275 -1.74 -5.15 -13.03
N VAL A 276 -2.66 -4.30 -12.58
CA VAL A 276 -2.62 -2.85 -12.85
C VAL A 276 -1.38 -2.22 -12.22
N LEU A 277 -1.09 -2.50 -10.95
CA LEU A 277 0.09 -1.94 -10.26
C LEU A 277 1.40 -2.35 -10.96
N ASN A 278 1.47 -3.55 -11.51
CA ASN A 278 2.63 -4.00 -12.28
C ASN A 278 2.73 -3.38 -13.68
N GLN A 279 1.61 -3.03 -14.32
CA GLN A 279 1.60 -2.32 -15.60
C GLN A 279 1.97 -0.84 -15.45
N VAL A 280 1.79 -0.28 -14.26
CA VAL A 280 2.08 1.13 -13.97
C VAL A 280 3.58 1.37 -13.72
N LYS A 281 4.45 0.36 -13.91
CA LYS A 281 5.89 0.59 -13.99
C LYS A 281 6.15 1.73 -14.97
N PRO A 282 6.75 2.84 -14.55
CA PRO A 282 6.86 3.99 -15.42
C PRO A 282 7.66 3.64 -16.66
N ASP A 283 7.11 4.02 -17.81
CA ASP A 283 7.88 4.12 -19.04
C ASP A 283 9.08 5.09 -18.85
N SER A 284 9.02 6.02 -17.89
CA SER A 284 10.10 6.96 -17.54
C SER A 284 11.29 6.34 -16.80
N LEU A 285 11.12 5.20 -16.12
CA LEU A 285 12.22 4.46 -15.48
C LEU A 285 13.24 3.96 -16.52
N TRP A 286 12.83 3.81 -17.78
CA TRP A 286 13.74 3.40 -18.84
C TRP A 286 14.52 4.58 -19.44
N TYR A 287 13.96 5.79 -19.40
CA TYR A 287 14.61 6.98 -19.95
C TYR A 287 15.53 7.65 -18.92
N GLU A 288 15.08 7.92 -17.69
CA GLU A 288 15.92 8.63 -16.71
C GLU A 288 17.05 7.78 -16.15
N THR A 289 16.84 6.48 -15.93
CA THR A 289 17.94 5.61 -15.48
C THR A 289 18.96 5.33 -16.58
N ALA A 290 18.57 5.43 -17.86
CA ALA A 290 19.53 5.43 -18.96
C ALA A 290 20.40 6.69 -18.94
N PHE A 291 19.83 7.87 -18.63
CA PHE A 291 20.60 9.11 -18.46
C PHE A 291 21.57 9.06 -17.27
N ILE A 292 21.13 8.55 -16.11
CA ILE A 292 22.00 8.47 -14.92
C ILE A 292 23.18 7.49 -15.13
N VAL A 293 23.00 6.43 -15.90
CA VAL A 293 24.09 5.50 -16.23
C VAL A 293 25.06 6.11 -17.26
N ILE A 294 24.58 7.02 -18.12
CA ILE A 294 25.41 7.72 -19.12
C ILE A 294 26.22 8.86 -18.48
N ASP A 295 25.67 9.59 -17.49
CA ASP A 295 26.38 10.67 -16.79
C ASP A 295 27.39 10.19 -15.72
N LEU A 296 27.46 8.88 -15.47
CA LEU A 296 28.43 8.25 -14.56
C LEU A 296 29.60 7.56 -15.31
N HIS A 297 29.77 7.82 -16.60
CA HIS A 297 30.98 7.50 -17.40
C HIS A 297 31.57 8.77 -17.99
#